data_AF-A0A838W836-F1
#
_entry.id   AF-A0A838W836-F1
#
_cell.length_a   1.000
_cell.length_b   1.000
_cell.length_c   1.000
_cell.angle_alpha   90.00
_cell.angle_beta   90.00
_cell.angle_gamma   90.00
#
_symmetry.space_group_name_H-M   'P 1'
#
loop_
_entity.id
_entity.type
_entity.pdbx_description
1 polymer ?
#
loop_
_entity_poly.entity_id
_entity_poly.type
_entity_poly.pdbx_seq_one_letter_code
_entity_poly.pdbx_strand_id
1 'polypeptide(L)'
;MQAMPEMSMAGMAPLHTHDDTGIIHVESTINRNYTLGEFLNILGNLDVNNMDVNMAINGKPDSNGNFTNHVLRDGEQINLDLT
;
A
#
# COMPACT_ATOMS: atom_id res chain seq x y z
N MET A 1 -1.23 -22.90 20.78
CA MET A 1 -1.00 -21.45 20.85
C MET A 1 -0.25 -21.09 19.59
N GLN A 2 -0.92 -20.49 18.60
CA GLN A 2 -0.23 -20.01 17.40
C GLN A 2 0.71 -18.88 17.87
N ALA A 3 1.98 -18.95 17.51
CA ALA A 3 2.91 -17.85 17.71
C ALA A 3 2.34 -16.65 16.96
N MET A 4 2.08 -15.56 17.68
CA MET A 4 1.74 -14.29 17.03
C MET A 4 2.99 -13.88 16.24
N PRO A 5 2.91 -13.73 14.92
CA PRO A 5 4.08 -13.34 14.13
C PRO A 5 4.58 -12.01 14.68
N GLU A 6 5.91 -11.85 14.70
CA GLU A 6 6.57 -10.67 15.25
C GLU A 6 5.92 -9.40 14.70
N MET A 7 5.19 -8.68 15.54
CA MET A 7 4.56 -7.44 15.18
C MET A 7 5.69 -6.41 15.00
N SER A 8 6.25 -6.36 13.79
CA SER A 8 7.10 -5.27 13.33
C SER A 8 6.42 -3.96 13.70
N MET A 9 7.19 -2.92 14.05
CA MET A 9 6.66 -1.59 14.42
C MET A 9 5.71 -0.98 13.35
N ALA A 10 5.69 -1.54 12.13
CA ALA A 10 4.70 -1.27 11.09
C ALA A 10 3.26 -1.69 11.46
N GLY A 11 3.06 -2.73 12.28
CA GLY A 11 1.75 -3.22 12.70
C GLY A 11 0.97 -2.27 13.61
N MET A 12 1.61 -1.21 14.15
CA MET A 12 0.92 -0.15 14.90
C MET A 12 0.59 1.08 14.04
N ALA A 13 0.96 1.07 12.76
CA ALA A 13 0.62 2.16 11.85
C ALA A 13 -0.83 1.99 11.34
N PRO A 14 -1.52 3.10 11.01
CA PRO A 14 -2.92 3.04 10.56
C PRO A 14 -3.09 2.28 9.23
N LEU A 15 -2.01 2.05 8.49
CA LEU A 15 -1.97 1.23 7.27
C LEU A 15 -1.01 0.06 7.47
N HIS A 16 -1.50 -1.17 7.33
CA HIS A 16 -0.69 -2.38 7.46
C HIS A 16 -1.35 -3.58 6.77
N THR A 17 -0.60 -4.67 6.61
CA THR A 17 -1.11 -5.98 6.19
C THR A 17 -0.98 -6.96 7.35
N HIS A 18 -1.88 -7.94 7.43
CA HIS A 18 -1.80 -9.01 8.44
C HIS A 18 -1.07 -10.26 7.92
N ASP A 19 -0.99 -10.42 6.60
CA ASP A 19 -0.43 -11.59 5.93
C ASP A 19 -0.03 -11.25 4.47
N ASP A 20 0.30 -12.29 3.70
CA ASP A 20 0.78 -12.21 2.33
C ASP A 20 -0.35 -12.12 1.28
N THR A 21 -1.61 -11.97 1.68
CA THR A 21 -2.76 -11.82 0.75
C THR A 21 -2.72 -10.50 -0.03
N GLY A 22 -1.96 -9.51 0.47
CA GLY A 22 -1.90 -8.17 -0.09
C GLY A 22 -3.05 -7.25 0.31
N ILE A 23 -3.91 -7.67 1.26
CA ILE A 23 -4.99 -6.82 1.77
C ILE A 23 -4.41 -5.75 2.71
N ILE A 24 -4.57 -4.48 2.33
CA ILE A 24 -4.19 -3.33 3.15
C ILE A 24 -5.35 -2.98 4.08
N HIS A 25 -5.10 -3.02 5.39
CA HIS A 25 -6.05 -2.59 6.41
C HIS A 25 -5.87 -1.12 6.76
N VAL A 26 -6.98 -0.42 6.97
CA VAL A 26 -7.01 0.93 7.56
C VAL A 26 -7.59 0.82 8.96
N GLU A 27 -6.78 1.04 9.99
CA GLU A 27 -7.21 1.01 11.38
C GLU A 27 -6.95 2.36 12.04
N SER A 28 -7.98 3.21 12.06
CA SER A 28 -7.86 4.59 12.55
C SER A 28 -9.17 5.11 13.12
N THR A 29 -9.06 5.97 14.13
CA THR A 29 -10.19 6.73 14.68
C THR A 29 -10.54 7.97 13.85
N ILE A 30 -9.72 8.29 12.84
CA ILE A 30 -9.88 9.45 11.97
C ILE A 30 -10.33 8.98 10.59
N ASN A 31 -11.47 9.51 10.15
CA ASN A 31 -11.96 9.33 8.78
C ASN A 31 -11.29 10.35 7.86
N ARG A 32 -10.32 9.89 7.07
CA ARG A 32 -9.64 10.66 6.03
C ARG A 32 -9.25 9.74 4.88
N ASN A 33 -8.84 10.34 3.77
CA ASN A 33 -8.20 9.59 2.69
C ASN A 33 -6.80 9.14 3.14
N TYR A 34 -6.46 7.91 2.78
CA TYR A 34 -5.14 7.33 2.92
C TYR A 34 -4.59 7.02 1.53
N THR A 35 -3.28 7.16 1.33
CA THR A 35 -2.66 6.92 0.02
C THR A 35 -1.75 5.71 -0.02
N LEU A 36 -1.54 5.18 -1.22
CA LEU A 36 -0.57 4.12 -1.47
C LEU A 36 0.84 4.54 -1.05
N GLY A 37 1.21 5.81 -1.26
CA GLY A 37 2.49 6.36 -0.80
C GLY A 37 2.65 6.31 0.71
N GLU A 38 1.61 6.64 1.49
CA GLU A 38 1.65 6.52 2.95
C GLU A 38 1.92 5.08 3.38
N PHE A 39 1.25 4.10 2.76
CA PHE A 39 1.46 2.68 3.04
C PHE A 39 2.89 2.22 2.71
N LEU A 40 3.41 2.57 1.52
CA LEU A 40 4.77 2.22 1.12
C LEU A 40 5.83 2.86 2.03
N ASN A 41 5.59 4.08 2.49
CA ASN A 41 6.50 4.74 3.43
C ASN A 41 6.54 4.02 4.79
N ILE A 42 5.39 3.54 5.28
CA ILE A 42 5.29 2.74 6.53
C ILE A 42 6.03 1.40 6.39
N LEU A 43 5.93 0.76 5.22
CA LEU A 43 6.59 -0.53 4.97
C LEU A 43 8.12 -0.46 4.83
N GLY A 44 8.71 0.73 4.79
CA GLY A 44 10.16 0.91 4.69
C GLY A 44 10.64 1.68 3.46
N ASN A 45 9.71 2.34 2.76
CA ASN A 45 9.90 3.03 1.47
C ASN A 45 10.20 2.06 0.32
N LEU A 46 9.62 2.37 -0.84
CA LEU A 46 9.96 1.71 -2.10
C LEU A 46 10.94 2.61 -2.87
N ASP A 47 12.19 2.17 -3.00
CA ASP A 47 13.18 2.87 -3.84
C ASP A 47 12.90 2.56 -5.31
N VAL A 48 12.40 3.55 -6.04
CA VAL A 48 12.10 3.47 -7.49
C VAL A 48 12.99 4.38 -8.33
N ASN A 49 14.14 4.82 -7.78
CA ASN A 49 15.04 5.69 -8.51
C ASN A 49 15.53 5.02 -9.80
N ASN A 50 15.34 5.69 -10.93
CA ASN A 50 15.66 5.20 -12.27
C ASN A 50 14.87 3.96 -12.72
N MET A 51 13.71 3.69 -12.11
CA MET A 51 12.76 2.69 -12.59
C MET A 51 11.58 3.36 -13.27
N ASP A 52 11.06 2.73 -14.33
CA ASP A 52 9.77 3.09 -14.88
C ASP A 52 8.67 2.42 -14.04
N VAL A 53 7.80 3.23 -13.43
CA VAL A 53 6.71 2.74 -12.57
C VAL A 53 5.39 2.83 -13.32
N ASN A 54 4.85 1.69 -13.70
CA ASN A 54 3.52 1.58 -14.30
C ASN A 54 2.53 1.09 -13.26
N MET A 55 1.46 1.83 -13.04
CA MET A 55 0.39 1.42 -12.13
C MET A 55 -0.86 1.02 -12.91
N ALA A 56 -1.51 -0.06 -12.50
CA ALA A 56 -2.84 -0.42 -12.97
C ALA A 56 -3.80 -0.57 -11.79
N ILE A 57 -5.01 -0.01 -11.93
CA ILE A 57 -6.10 -0.10 -10.95
C ILE A 57 -7.21 -0.94 -11.54
N ASN A 58 -7.54 -2.06 -10.89
CA ASN A 58 -8.53 -3.03 -11.36
C ASN A 58 -8.27 -3.47 -12.81
N GLY A 59 -6.99 -3.71 -13.15
CA GLY A 59 -6.53 -4.10 -14.48
C GLY A 59 -6.51 -2.99 -15.54
N LYS A 60 -6.83 -1.74 -15.19
CA LYS A 60 -6.77 -0.60 -16.10
C LYS A 60 -5.55 0.27 -15.81
N PRO A 61 -4.72 0.61 -16.81
CA PRO A 61 -3.58 1.51 -16.60
C PRO A 61 -4.02 2.83 -15.97
N ASP A 62 -3.34 3.25 -14.91
CA ASP A 62 -3.48 4.58 -14.35
C ASP A 62 -2.63 5.56 -15.15
N SER A 63 -3.27 6.58 -15.71
CA SER A 63 -2.60 7.59 -16.54
C SER A 63 -2.11 8.80 -15.74
N ASN A 64 -2.32 8.83 -14.42
CA ASN A 64 -1.95 9.97 -13.59
C ASN A 64 -0.45 10.04 -13.28
N GLY A 65 0.29 8.94 -13.47
CA GLY A 65 1.76 8.89 -13.38
C GLY A 65 2.32 9.13 -11.97
N ASN A 66 1.47 9.21 -10.95
CA ASN A 66 1.86 9.47 -9.57
C ASN A 66 1.19 8.46 -8.63
N PHE A 67 1.80 7.28 -8.55
CA PHE A 67 1.29 6.17 -7.73
C PHE A 67 1.26 6.49 -6.23
N THR A 68 2.15 7.37 -5.73
CA THR A 68 2.20 7.68 -4.30
C THR A 68 1.02 8.52 -3.82
N ASN A 69 0.40 9.28 -4.72
CA ASN A 69 -0.79 10.10 -4.44
C ASN A 69 -2.11 9.35 -4.66
N HIS A 70 -2.08 8.09 -5.10
CA HIS A 70 -3.29 7.29 -5.29
C HIS A 70 -4.00 7.07 -3.94
N VAL A 71 -5.26 7.47 -3.86
CA VAL A 71 -6.10 7.27 -2.67
C VAL A 71 -6.62 5.85 -2.67
N LEU A 72 -6.32 5.12 -1.60
CA LEU A 72 -6.79 3.75 -1.39
C LEU A 72 -8.32 3.71 -1.29
N ARG A 73 -8.94 2.79 -2.02
CA ARG A 73 -10.37 2.53 -2.03
C ARG A 73 -10.66 1.07 -1.72
N ASP A 74 -11.73 0.84 -0.99
CA ASP A 74 -12.17 -0.50 -0.63
C ASP A 74 -12.40 -1.38 -1.86
N GLY A 75 -11.87 -2.60 -1.82
CA GLY A 75 -12.02 -3.60 -2.88
C GLY A 75 -11.25 -3.33 -4.17
N GLU A 76 -10.43 -2.28 -4.27
CA GLU A 76 -9.62 -2.06 -5.47
C GLU A 76 -8.37 -2.95 -5.48
N GLN A 77 -8.00 -3.43 -6.66
CA GLN A 77 -6.73 -4.08 -6.90
C GLN A 77 -5.74 -3.09 -7.51
N ILE A 78 -4.56 -3.01 -6.93
CA ILE A 78 -3.46 -2.16 -7.40
C ILE A 78 -2.31 -3.06 -7.82
N ASN A 79 -1.84 -2.88 -9.05
CA ASN A 79 -0.63 -3.52 -9.56
C ASN A 79 0.40 -2.43 -9.86
N LEU A 80 1.62 -2.59 -9.33
CA LEU A 80 2.77 -1.77 -9.67
C LEU A 80 3.76 -2.66 -10.44
N ASP A 81 3.98 -2.32 -11.70
CA ASP A 81 5.01 -2.91 -12.53
C ASP A 81 6.21 -1.97 -12.55
N LEU A 82 7.35 -2.46 -12.04
CA LEU A 82 8.62 -1.75 -11.98
C LEU A 82 9.56 -2.35 -13.03
N THR A 83 10.02 -1.54 -13.97
CA THR A 83 10.90 -1.98 -15.08
C THR A 83 12.17 -1.16 -15.19
#